data_AF-A0A522DCB2-F1
#
_entry.id   AF-A0A522DCB2-F1
#
_cell.length_a   1.000
_cell.length_b   1.000
_cell.length_c   1.000
_cell.angle_alpha   90.00
_cell.angle_beta   90.00
_cell.angle_gamma   90.00
#
_symmetry.space_group_name_H-M   'P 1'
#
loop_
_entity.id
_entity.type
_entity.pdbx_description
1 polymer ?
#
loop_
_entity_poly.entity_id
_entity_poly.type
_entity_poly.pdbx_seq_one_letter_code
_entity_poly.pdbx_strand_id
1 'polypeptide(L)' 'MTDAEKIIWELVRNRKFRNLKFRRQQIIDGFIVDFYCEELRLCLEIDGGVHDDEEQRKYDRERDAVLAQRGVRIVRLR' A
#
# COMPACT_ATOMS: atom_id res chain seq x y z
N MET A 1 9.49 5.38 -7.16
CA MET A 1 9.32 5.93 -5.81
C MET A 1 9.33 7.43 -5.84
N THR A 2 8.18 8.01 -5.53
CA THR A 2 8.03 9.43 -5.19
C THR A 2 8.91 9.80 -3.98
N ASP A 3 9.10 11.10 -3.72
CA ASP A 3 9.87 11.54 -2.55
C ASP A 3 9.16 11.16 -1.23
N ALA A 4 7.82 11.18 -1.22
CA ALA A 4 7.02 10.68 -0.10
C ALA A 4 7.27 9.18 0.16
N GLU A 5 7.27 8.33 -0.87
CA GLU A 5 7.62 6.92 -0.73
C GLU A 5 9.05 6.72 -0.19
N LYS A 6 10.03 7.54 -0.61
CA LYS A 6 11.40 7.45 -0.09
C LYS A 6 11.46 7.74 1.41
N ILE A 7 10.75 8.77 1.87
CA ILE A 7 10.68 9.13 3.29
C ILE A 7 10.05 7.99 4.09
N ILE A 8 8.90 7.47 3.64
CA ILE A 8 8.22 6.35 4.31
C ILE A 8 9.12 5.12 4.33
N TRP A 9 9.80 4.80 3.22
CA TRP A 9 10.69 3.65 3.17
C TRP A 9 11.82 3.74 4.19
N GLU A 10 12.46 4.90 4.37
CA GLU A 10 13.51 5.07 5.38
C GLU A 10 13.00 4.90 6.83
N LEU A 11 11.72 5.24 7.08
CA LEU A 11 11.07 5.07 8.38
C LEU A 11 10.74 3.61 8.68
N VAL A 12 10.28 2.85 7.69
CA VAL A 12 9.72 1.50 7.91
C VAL A 12 10.68 0.35 7.58
N ARG A 13 11.71 0.58 6.75
CA ARG A 13 12.63 -0.48 6.33
C ARG A 13 13.43 -1.07 7.49
N ASN A 14 13.96 -2.27 7.27
CA ASN A 14 14.84 -2.96 8.23
C ASN A 14 14.22 -3.09 9.63
N ARG A 15 12.89 -3.24 9.70
CA ARG A 15 12.16 -3.33 10.97
C ARG A 15 12.30 -2.10 11.88
N LYS A 16 12.71 -0.94 11.34
CA LYS A 16 12.88 0.31 12.10
C LYS A 16 11.59 0.77 12.78
N PHE A 17 10.45 0.58 12.12
CA PHE A 17 9.16 0.91 12.69
C PHE A 17 8.63 -0.25 13.54
N ARG A 18 8.70 -0.09 14.87
CA ARG A 18 8.09 -1.01 15.86
C ARG A 18 8.48 -2.49 15.67
N ASN A 19 9.66 -2.77 15.11
CA ASN A 19 10.13 -4.11 14.76
C ASN A 19 9.30 -4.87 13.70
N LEU A 20 8.44 -4.17 12.95
CA LEU A 20 7.55 -4.75 11.93
C LEU A 20 8.24 -4.83 10.57
N LYS A 21 8.00 -5.92 9.81
CA LYS A 21 8.61 -6.08 8.49
C LYS A 21 7.72 -5.49 7.41
N PHE A 22 8.13 -4.34 6.90
CA PHE A 22 7.55 -3.76 5.69
C PHE A 22 8.32 -4.21 4.43
N ARG A 23 7.58 -4.59 3.40
CA ARG A 23 8.05 -4.80 2.02
C ARG A 23 7.52 -3.64 1.18
N ARG A 24 8.28 -3.24 0.15
CA ARG A 24 7.85 -2.21 -0.81
C ARG A 24 7.40 -2.86 -2.12
N GLN A 25 6.47 -2.24 -2.84
CA GLN A 25 5.96 -2.68 -4.15
C GLN A 25 5.56 -4.17 -4.15
N GLN A 26 4.83 -4.58 -3.13
CA GLN A 26 4.44 -5.97 -2.95
C GLN A 26 3.31 -6.31 -3.92
N ILE A 27 3.39 -7.46 -4.60
CA ILE A 27 2.28 -7.98 -5.40
C ILE A 27 1.38 -8.81 -4.48
N ILE A 28 0.08 -8.52 -4.50
CA ILE A 28 -0.98 -9.26 -3.80
C ILE A 28 -2.14 -9.44 -4.80
N ASP A 29 -2.44 -10.68 -5.17
CA ASP A 29 -3.51 -11.04 -6.13
C ASP A 29 -3.51 -10.22 -7.43
N GLY A 30 -2.32 -9.96 -7.98
CA GLY A 30 -2.16 -9.21 -9.23
C GLY A 30 -2.13 -7.68 -9.06
N PHE A 31 -2.40 -7.15 -7.86
CA PHE A 31 -2.27 -5.74 -7.55
C PHE A 31 -0.92 -5.43 -6.91
N ILE A 32 -0.30 -4.31 -7.31
CA ILE A 32 0.92 -3.80 -6.67
C ILE A 32 0.50 -2.79 -5.59
N VAL A 33 1.02 -2.98 -4.38
CA VAL A 33 0.82 -2.07 -3.25
C VAL A 33 2.14 -1.44 -2.83
N ASP A 34 2.13 -0.16 -2.44
CA ASP A 34 3.38 0.60 -2.19
C ASP A 34 4.18 0.01 -1.05
N PHE A 35 3.53 -0.25 0.09
CA PHE A 35 4.14 -0.96 1.22
C PHE A 35 3.19 -1.98 1.82
N TYR A 36 3.74 -3.11 2.26
CA TYR A 36 2.97 -4.18 2.89
C TYR A 36 3.67 -4.75 4.12
N CYS A 37 2.93 -4.89 5.22
CA CYS A 37 3.33 -5.58 6.45
C CYS A 37 2.45 -6.81 6.65
N GLU A 38 3.06 -7.99 6.48
CA GLU A 38 2.38 -9.28 6.67
C GLU A 38 1.91 -9.45 8.12
N GLU A 39 2.73 -9.05 9.10
CA GLU A 39 2.41 -9.21 10.52
C GLU A 39 1.12 -8.50 10.94
N LEU A 40 0.76 -7.40 10.25
CA LEU A 40 -0.46 -6.64 10.50
C LEU A 40 -1.54 -6.81 9.44
N ARG A 41 -1.24 -7.58 8.37
CA ARG A 41 -1.98 -7.61 7.10
C ARG A 41 -2.37 -6.21 6.66
N LEU A 42 -1.37 -5.33 6.53
CA LEU A 42 -1.55 -3.91 6.31
C LEU A 42 -0.82 -3.45 5.06
N CYS A 43 -1.57 -2.82 4.14
CA CYS A 43 -1.06 -2.03 3.05
C CYS A 43 -1.00 -0.55 3.45
N LEU A 44 0.12 0.10 3.18
CA LEU A 44 0.23 1.55 3.19
C LEU A 44 0.37 2.01 1.74
N GLU A 45 -0.58 2.80 1.27
CA GLU A 45 -0.60 3.41 -0.07
C GLU A 45 -0.27 4.89 0.07
N ILE A 46 0.65 5.38 -0.77
CA ILE A 46 1.05 6.78 -0.79
C ILE A 46 0.31 7.44 -1.94
N ASP A 47 -0.66 8.28 -1.62
CA ASP A 47 -1.49 8.95 -2.62
C ASP A 47 -0.63 9.95 -3.41
N GLY A 48 -0.24 9.56 -4.62
CA GLY A 48 0.53 10.40 -5.53
C GLY A 48 -0.30 11.45 -6.27
N GLY A 49 -1.61 11.54 -5.99
CA GLY A 49 -2.55 12.29 -6.80
C GLY A 49 -2.82 11.59 -8.11
N VAL A 50 -3.83 10.72 -8.14
CA VAL A 50 -4.27 10.07 -9.38
C VAL A 50 -5.44 10.86 -9.96
N HIS A 51 -5.42 11.06 -11.28
CA HIS A 51 -6.54 11.65 -12.02
C HIS A 51 -7.83 10.88 -11.70
N ASP A 52 -8.84 11.63 -11.27
CA ASP A 52 -10.08 11.11 -10.70
C ASP A 52 -11.10 10.73 -11.78
N ASP A 53 -10.69 9.90 -12.74
CA ASP A 53 -11.58 9.37 -13.77
C ASP A 53 -12.34 8.11 -13.31
N GLU A 54 -13.43 7.81 -14.00
CA GLU A 54 -14.37 6.76 -13.59
C GLU A 54 -13.75 5.34 -13.69
N GLU A 55 -12.85 5.13 -14.64
CA GLU A 55 -12.15 3.85 -14.80
C GLU A 55 -11.20 3.60 -13.64
N GLN A 56 -10.41 4.61 -13.25
CA GLN A 56 -9.51 4.52 -12.11
C GLN A 56 -10.28 4.24 -10.81
N ARG A 57 -11.41 4.92 -10.58
CA ARG A 57 -12.29 4.66 -9.42
C ARG A 57 -12.86 3.25 -9.40
N LYS A 58 -13.15 2.68 -10.56
CA LYS A 58 -13.64 1.30 -10.65
C LYS A 58 -12.52 0.32 -10.33
N TYR A 59 -11.34 0.52 -10.90
CA TYR A 59 -10.16 -0.29 -10.62
C TYR A 59 -9.77 -0.25 -9.14
N ASP A 60 -9.77 0.93 -8.51
CA ASP A 60 -9.45 1.07 -7.08
C ASP A 60 -10.47 0.37 -6.18
N ARG A 61 -11.77 0.41 -6.52
CA ARG A 61 -12.80 -0.32 -5.78
C ARG A 61 -12.64 -1.83 -5.90
N GLU A 62 -12.32 -2.33 -7.09
CA GLU A 62 -12.08 -3.76 -7.31
C GLU A 62 -10.84 -4.23 -6.54
N ARG A 63 -9.74 -3.47 -6.63
CA ARG A 63 -8.51 -3.68 -5.87
C ARG A 63 -8.79 -3.75 -4.36
N ASP A 64 -9.49 -2.76 -3.82
CA ASP A 64 -9.80 -2.69 -2.39
C ASP A 64 -10.63 -3.88 -1.93
N ALA A 65 -11.62 -4.30 -2.74
CA ALA A 65 -12.45 -5.45 -2.44
C ALA A 65 -11.63 -6.76 -2.43
N VAL A 66 -10.75 -6.97 -3.40
CA VAL A 66 -9.89 -8.16 -3.48
C VAL A 66 -8.94 -8.23 -2.28
N LEU A 67 -8.27 -7.12 -1.96
CA LEU A 67 -7.36 -7.05 -0.81
C LEU A 67 -8.12 -7.26 0.52
N ALA A 68 -9.30 -6.69 0.67
CA ALA A 68 -10.15 -6.90 1.84
C ALA A 68 -10.56 -8.38 2.00
N GLN A 69 -10.86 -9.10 0.91
CA GLN A 69 -11.16 -10.54 0.95
C GLN A 69 -9.97 -11.38 1.44
N ARG A 70 -8.74 -10.90 1.25
CA ARG A 70 -7.53 -11.50 1.84
C ARG A 70 -7.28 -11.10 3.30
N GLY A 71 -8.17 -10.30 3.89
CA GLY A 71 -8.02 -9.75 5.24
C GLY A 71 -6.94 -8.68 5.32
N VAL A 72 -6.59 -8.06 4.19
CA VAL A 72 -5.64 -6.95 4.13
C VAL A 72 -6.38 -5.64 4.37
N ARG A 73 -5.87 -4.86 5.33
CA ARG A 73 -6.33 -3.48 5.60
C ARG A 73 -5.50 -2.51 4.79
N ILE A 74 -6.13 -1.47 4.26
CA ILE A 74 -5.47 -0.44 3.46
C ILE A 74 -5.52 0.88 4.22
N VAL A 75 -4.38 1.54 4.36
CA VAL A 75 -4.26 2.92 4.87
C VAL A 75 -3.63 3.77 3.77
N ARG A 76 -4.32 4.84 3.40
CA ARG A 76 -3.85 5.81 2.40
C ARG A 76 -3.27 7.03 3.10
N LEU A 77 -2.04 7.38 2.77
CA LEU A 77 -1.37 8.59 3.26
C LEU A 77 -1.44 9.67 2.16
N ARG A 78 -1.97 10.84 2.51
CA ARG A 78 -2.17 12.01 1.65
C ARG A 78 -1.37 13.19 2.18
#